data_AF-A0A1X7TSG4-F1
#
_entry.id   AF-A0A1X7TSG4-F1
#
_cell.length_a   1.000
_cell.length_b   1.000
_cell.length_c   1.000
_cell.angle_alpha   90.00
_cell.angle_beta   90.00
_cell.angle_gamma   90.00
#
_symmetry.space_group_name_H-M   'P 1'
#
loop_
_entity.id
_entity.type
_entity.pdbx_description
1 polymer ?
#
loop_
_entity_poly.entity_id
_entity_poly.type
_entity_poly.pdbx_seq_one_letter_code
_entity_poly.pdbx_strand_id
1 'polypeptide(L)'
;MKEESNIIPLRFTRVVFRVSSSQFLLNATIAHHLDQYNEKDSEFIAKIKRAIYVDISNGSKDDETTFELYEKSKRILAKGRFNLRKVITNSKSLHQQI
;
A
#
# COMPACT_ATOMS: atom_id res chain seq x y z
N MET A 1 -32.50 40.43 6.47
CA MET A 1 -31.31 40.18 5.65
C MET A 1 -30.76 38.82 6.09
N LYS A 2 -30.68 37.83 5.20
CA LYS A 2 -30.07 36.53 5.54
C LYS A 2 -28.56 36.74 5.62
N GLU A 3 -27.95 36.35 6.74
CA GLU A 3 -26.49 36.29 6.85
C GLU A 3 -25.94 35.38 5.76
N GLU A 4 -25.11 35.92 4.87
CA GLU A 4 -24.39 35.12 3.90
C GLU A 4 -23.39 34.23 4.63
N SER A 5 -23.52 32.92 4.42
CA SER A 5 -22.61 31.95 4.99
C SER A 5 -21.19 32.22 4.47
N ASN A 6 -20.23 32.44 5.37
CA ASN A 6 -18.84 32.63 5.00
C ASN A 6 -18.23 31.31 4.49
N ILE A 7 -18.28 31.09 3.17
CA ILE A 7 -17.72 29.90 2.51
C ILE A 7 -16.24 30.13 2.21
N ILE A 8 -15.37 29.28 2.74
CA ILE A 8 -13.93 29.30 2.45
C ILE A 8 -13.58 28.15 1.48
N PRO A 9 -13.19 28.44 0.22
CA PRO A 9 -12.78 27.40 -0.72
C PRO A 9 -11.37 26.89 -0.39
N LEU A 10 -11.22 25.56 -0.30
CA LEU A 10 -9.94 24.89 -0.07
C LEU A 10 -9.56 24.00 -1.27
N ARG A 11 -8.27 23.74 -1.45
CA ARG A 11 -7.73 22.83 -2.47
C ARG A 11 -6.80 21.82 -1.84
N PHE A 12 -6.82 20.59 -2.35
CA PHE A 12 -5.91 19.54 -1.92
C PHE A 12 -4.50 19.78 -2.49
N THR A 13 -3.47 19.55 -1.67
CA THR A 13 -2.06 19.64 -2.06
C THR A 13 -1.44 18.26 -2.34
N ARG A 14 -2.24 17.20 -2.21
CA ARG A 14 -1.84 15.80 -2.37
C ARG A 14 -2.94 15.04 -3.09
N VAL A 15 -2.56 13.87 -3.63
CA VAL A 15 -3.50 12.92 -4.23
C VAL A 15 -4.58 12.56 -3.22
N VAL A 16 -5.84 12.79 -3.58
CA VAL A 16 -6.99 12.56 -2.71
C VAL A 16 -7.42 11.11 -2.74
N PHE A 17 -7.95 10.59 -1.64
CA PHE A 17 -8.59 9.27 -1.66
C PHE A 17 -9.96 9.34 -2.36
N ARG A 18 -10.42 8.20 -2.89
CA ARG A 18 -11.76 8.02 -3.50
C ARG A 18 -12.05 8.79 -4.79
N VAL A 19 -11.01 9.22 -5.50
CA VAL A 19 -11.13 9.66 -6.90
C VAL A 19 -10.48 8.60 -7.79
N SER A 20 -11.11 8.25 -8.91
CA SER A 20 -10.65 7.18 -9.81
C SER A 20 -9.21 7.38 -10.28
N SER A 21 -8.84 8.61 -10.63
CA SER A 21 -7.48 8.98 -11.06
C SER A 21 -6.43 8.78 -9.97
N SER A 22 -6.80 8.97 -8.69
CA SER A 22 -5.87 8.82 -7.58
C SER A 22 -5.37 7.38 -7.40
N GLN A 23 -6.27 6.40 -7.56
CA GLN A 23 -5.89 5.01 -7.43
C GLN A 23 -4.94 4.58 -8.55
N PHE A 24 -5.21 5.04 -9.77
CA PHE A 24 -4.35 4.82 -10.91
C PHE A 24 -2.93 5.38 -10.68
N LEU A 25 -2.84 6.65 -10.25
CA LEU A 25 -1.56 7.30 -9.96
C LEU A 25 -0.79 6.60 -8.84
N LEU A 26 -1.47 6.22 -7.76
CA LEU A 26 -0.85 5.50 -6.65
C LEU A 26 -0.30 4.13 -7.10
N ASN A 27 -1.09 3.34 -7.81
CA ASN A 27 -0.67 2.03 -8.31
C ASN A 27 0.53 2.15 -9.27
N ALA A 28 0.50 3.10 -10.21
CA ALA A 28 1.61 3.34 -11.12
C ALA A 28 2.89 3.76 -10.38
N THR A 29 2.76 4.63 -9.37
CA THR A 29 3.89 5.09 -8.56
C THR A 29 4.52 3.93 -7.77
N ILE A 30 3.69 3.09 -7.14
CA ILE A 30 4.20 1.93 -6.40
C ILE A 30 4.82 0.91 -7.36
N ALA A 31 4.20 0.64 -8.51
CA ALA A 31 4.75 -0.26 -9.51
C ALA A 31 6.13 0.19 -9.99
N HIS A 32 6.29 1.47 -10.29
CA HIS A 32 7.57 2.07 -10.68
C HIS A 32 8.63 1.95 -9.59
N HIS A 33 8.26 2.19 -8.33
CA HIS A 33 9.16 1.99 -7.18
C HIS A 33 9.61 0.52 -7.04
N LEU A 34 8.70 -0.42 -7.25
CA LEU A 34 8.98 -1.86 -7.15
C LEU A 34 9.89 -2.36 -8.29
N ASP A 35 9.80 -1.79 -9.49
CA ASP A 35 10.63 -2.19 -10.64
C ASP A 35 12.14 -2.04 -10.38
N GLN A 36 12.54 -1.11 -9.52
CA GLN A 36 13.93 -0.91 -9.12
C GLN A 36 14.54 -2.11 -8.36
N TYR A 37 13.71 -3.05 -7.92
CA TYR A 37 14.11 -4.22 -7.15
C TYR A 37 13.93 -5.53 -7.93
N ASN A 38 13.49 -5.45 -9.20
CA ASN A 38 13.14 -6.63 -9.99
C ASN A 38 14.35 -7.55 -10.25
N GLU A 39 15.54 -6.99 -10.46
CA GLU A 39 16.77 -7.79 -10.64
C GLU A 39 17.19 -8.55 -9.37
N LYS A 40 16.83 -8.03 -8.20
CA LYS A 40 17.19 -8.65 -6.91
C LYS A 40 16.23 -9.76 -6.52
N ASP A 41 14.94 -9.58 -6.84
CA ASP A 41 13.90 -10.52 -6.44
C ASP A 41 12.64 -10.43 -7.30
N SER A 42 12.74 -10.93 -8.53
CA SER A 42 11.66 -10.84 -9.51
C SER A 42 10.37 -11.56 -9.05
N GLU A 43 10.49 -12.67 -8.34
CA GLU A 43 9.34 -13.44 -7.87
C GLU A 43 8.53 -12.66 -6.83
N PHE A 44 9.20 -12.11 -5.83
CA PHE A 44 8.54 -11.28 -4.82
C PHE A 44 7.93 -10.03 -5.44
N ILE A 45 8.64 -9.36 -6.35
CA ILE A 45 8.14 -8.14 -7.01
C ILE A 45 6.90 -8.45 -7.85
N ALA A 46 6.89 -9.54 -8.60
CA ALA A 46 5.71 -9.99 -9.32
C ALA A 46 4.54 -10.33 -8.37
N LYS A 47 4.83 -10.94 -7.21
CA LYS A 47 3.82 -11.26 -6.20
C LYS A 47 3.20 -9.99 -5.59
N ILE A 48 4.00 -9.02 -5.17
CA ILE A 48 3.48 -7.75 -4.62
C ILE A 48 2.72 -6.96 -5.67
N LYS A 49 3.23 -6.84 -6.90
CA LYS A 49 2.55 -6.10 -7.96
C LYS A 49 1.14 -6.63 -8.22
N ARG A 50 0.94 -7.95 -8.13
CA ARG A 50 -0.39 -8.58 -8.23
C ARG A 50 -1.27 -8.37 -7.00
N ALA A 51 -0.67 -8.17 -5.83
CA ALA A 51 -1.37 -8.03 -4.56
C ALA A 51 -1.84 -6.60 -4.24
N ILE A 52 -1.34 -5.59 -4.96
CA ILE A 52 -1.66 -4.18 -4.72
C ILE A 52 -2.93 -3.77 -5.48
N TYR A 53 -3.98 -3.46 -4.74
CA TYR A 53 -5.16 -2.75 -5.24
C TYR A 53 -5.76 -1.90 -4.12
N VAL A 54 -5.49 -0.59 -4.12
CA VAL A 54 -5.76 0.35 -2.99
C VAL A 54 -4.93 0.01 -1.76
N ASP A 55 -5.06 -1.23 -1.28
CA ASP A 55 -4.34 -1.87 -0.19
C ASP A 55 -3.54 -3.08 -0.70
N ILE A 56 -2.77 -3.71 0.19
CA ILE A 56 -2.02 -4.94 -0.11
C ILE A 56 -2.76 -6.11 0.50
N SER A 57 -3.25 -7.01 -0.35
CA SER A 57 -3.85 -8.28 0.08
C SER A 57 -3.03 -9.43 -0.49
N ASN A 58 -2.27 -10.09 0.38
CA ASN A 58 -1.42 -11.21 -0.01
C ASN A 58 -1.46 -12.34 1.03
N GLY A 59 -0.95 -13.50 0.64
CA GLY A 59 -0.81 -14.66 1.50
C GLY A 59 0.20 -15.65 0.94
N SER A 60 0.53 -16.65 1.75
CA SER A 60 1.37 -17.78 1.37
C SER A 60 0.75 -19.09 1.87
N LYS A 61 1.45 -20.21 1.66
CA LYS A 61 0.97 -21.55 2.06
C LYS A 61 1.07 -21.78 3.57
N ASP A 62 1.98 -21.06 4.22
CA ASP A 62 2.30 -21.19 5.62
C ASP A 62 2.53 -19.81 6.25
N ASP A 63 2.59 -19.82 7.58
CA ASP A 63 2.67 -18.62 8.39
C ASP A 63 4.04 -17.96 8.24
N GLU A 64 5.14 -18.72 8.31
CA GLU A 64 6.50 -18.21 8.20
C GLU A 64 6.72 -17.44 6.88
N THR A 65 6.36 -18.03 5.75
CA THR A 65 6.52 -17.39 4.43
C THR A 65 5.58 -16.19 4.26
N THR A 66 4.42 -16.18 4.93
CA THR A 66 3.53 -15.01 4.95
C THR A 66 4.14 -13.88 5.78
N PHE A 67 4.76 -14.19 6.93
CA PHE A 67 5.46 -13.21 7.74
C PHE A 67 6.67 -12.61 7.01
N GLU A 68 7.48 -13.43 6.32
CA GLU A 68 8.56 -12.95 5.47
C GLU A 68 8.06 -12.02 4.37
N LEU A 69 6.94 -12.38 3.73
CA LEU A 69 6.30 -11.55 2.71
C LEU A 69 5.88 -10.21 3.30
N TYR A 70 5.28 -10.18 4.49
CA TYR A 70 4.93 -8.96 5.21
C TYR A 70 6.14 -8.08 5.50
N GLU A 71 7.17 -8.62 6.16
CA GLU A 71 8.39 -7.89 6.55
C GLU A 71 9.10 -7.30 5.33
N LYS A 72 9.19 -8.07 4.25
CA LYS A 72 9.81 -7.64 3.01
C LYS A 72 8.98 -6.57 2.29
N SER A 73 7.65 -6.72 2.27
CA SER A 73 6.73 -5.71 1.74
C SER A 73 6.90 -4.38 2.46
N LYS A 74 6.86 -4.40 3.80
CA LYS A 74 7.00 -3.23 4.67
C LYS A 74 8.32 -2.52 4.44
N ARG A 75 9.42 -3.27 4.38
CA ARG A 75 10.77 -2.73 4.17
C ARG A 75 10.93 -2.09 2.79
N ILE A 76 10.49 -2.73 1.71
CA ILE A 76 10.65 -2.19 0.36
C ILE A 76 9.78 -0.96 0.16
N LEU A 77 8.54 -0.98 0.63
CA LEU A 77 7.63 0.16 0.49
C LEU A 77 8.04 1.34 1.38
N ALA A 78 8.60 1.09 2.57
CA ALA A 78 9.16 2.13 3.42
C ALA A 78 10.29 2.92 2.73
N LYS A 79 11.08 2.29 1.85
CA LYS A 79 12.09 3.00 1.03
C LYS A 79 11.48 4.01 0.07
N GLY A 80 10.25 3.76 -0.39
CA GLY A 80 9.46 4.69 -1.20
C GLY A 80 8.64 5.68 -0.37
N ARG A 81 8.87 5.74 0.96
CA ARG A 81 8.07 6.49 1.95
C ARG A 81 6.61 6.05 2.04
N PHE A 82 6.29 4.84 1.56
CA PHE A 82 4.99 4.21 1.76
C PHE A 82 5.01 3.43 3.07
N ASN A 83 4.31 3.95 4.08
CA ASN A 83 4.20 3.30 5.37
C ASN A 83 3.00 2.34 5.40
N LEU A 84 3.27 1.03 5.33
CA LEU A 84 2.26 0.00 5.57
C LEU A 84 1.88 -0.02 7.05
N ARG A 85 0.63 0.34 7.35
CA ARG A 85 0.07 0.40 8.71
C ARG A 85 -1.14 -0.52 8.80
N LYS A 86 -1.40 -1.03 10.00
CA LYS A 86 -2.55 -1.88 10.35
C LYS A 86 -2.65 -3.14 9.47
N VAL A 87 -1.95 -4.19 9.90
CA VAL A 87 -2.04 -5.50 9.24
C VAL A 87 -3.18 -6.30 9.87
N ILE A 88 -3.95 -6.98 9.02
CA ILE A 88 -5.02 -7.88 9.43
C ILE A 88 -4.68 -9.24 8.84
N THR A 89 -4.81 -10.30 9.64
CA THR A 89 -4.51 -11.67 9.25
C THR A 89 -5.59 -12.59 9.81
N ASN A 90 -5.89 -13.66 9.09
CA ASN A 90 -6.78 -14.73 9.53
C ASN A 90 -6.07 -15.77 10.42
N SER A 91 -4.74 -15.76 10.45
CA SER A 91 -3.94 -16.64 11.31
C SER A 91 -3.69 -15.98 12.67
N LYS A 92 -4.06 -16.69 13.74
CA LYS A 92 -3.84 -16.24 15.13
C LYS A 92 -2.36 -16.18 15.48
N SER A 93 -1.57 -17.14 15.02
CA SER A 93 -0.11 -17.18 15.21
C SER A 93 0.55 -15.99 14.53
N LEU A 94 0.18 -15.69 13.28
CA LEU A 94 0.69 -14.50 12.58
C LEU A 94 0.28 -13.21 13.26
N HIS A 95 -0.95 -13.13 13.77
CA HIS A 95 -1.44 -11.93 14.45
C HIS A 95 -0.62 -11.59 15.70
N GLN A 96 -0.04 -12.59 16.38
CA GLN A 96 0.83 -12.36 17.54
C GLN A 96 2.24 -11.90 17.15
N GLN A 97 2.67 -12.16 15.90
CA GLN A 97 4.02 -11.83 15.42
C GLN A 97 4.12 -10.45 14.75
N ILE A 98 2.99 -9.87 14.30
CA ILE A 98 2.93 -8.67 13.46
C ILE A 98 2.49 -7.44 14.26
#